data_AF-A0A839LEF3-F1
#
_entry.id   AF-A0A839LEF3-F1
#
_cell.length_a   1.000
_cell.length_b   1.000
_cell.length_c   1.000
_cell.angle_alpha   90.00
_cell.angle_beta   90.00
_cell.angle_gamma   90.00
#
_symmetry.space_group_name_H-M   'P 1'
#
loop_
_entity.id
_entity.type
_entity.pdbx_description
1 polymer ?
#
loop_
_entity_poly.entity_id
_entity_poly.type
_entity_poly.pdbx_seq_one_letter_code
_entity_poly.pdbx_strand_id
1 'polypeptide(L)' 'MNPPTQITYPAGALLRVSQICRNTKTGQPGLLPINRATWYKWIAAGRVPEGRKLGEKTTVWPIEQVLNIGHAADA' A
#
# COMPACT_ATOMS: atom_id res chain seq x y z
N MET A 1 -11.88 15.38 -17.78
CA MET A 1 -11.93 13.98 -17.30
C MET A 1 -10.49 13.50 -17.18
N ASN A 2 -9.94 13.33 -15.98
CA ASN A 2 -8.60 12.73 -15.84
C ASN A 2 -8.79 11.20 -15.92
N PRO A 3 -8.16 10.50 -16.87
CA PRO A 3 -8.29 9.05 -16.94
C PRO A 3 -7.68 8.43 -15.66
N PRO A 4 -8.22 7.31 -15.16
CA PRO A 4 -7.56 6.57 -14.09
C PRO A 4 -6.17 6.17 -14.58
N THR A 5 -5.14 6.78 -13.99
CA THR A 5 -3.75 6.43 -14.28
C THR A 5 -3.52 5.04 -13.70
N GLN A 6 -3.36 4.04 -14.56
CA GLN A 6 -2.93 2.71 -14.13
C GLN A 6 -1.49 2.82 -13.62
N ILE A 7 -1.33 2.75 -12.31
CA ILE A 7 -0.01 2.87 -11.69
C ILE A 7 0.67 1.50 -11.77
N THR A 8 1.64 1.39 -12.68
CA THR A 8 2.54 0.23 -12.77
C THR A 8 3.84 0.57 -12.06
N TYR A 9 4.34 -0.36 -11.26
CA TYR A 9 5.60 -0.23 -10.53
C TYR A 9 6.59 -1.30 -10.99
N PRO A 10 7.90 -0.99 -11.03
CA PRO A 10 8.91 -2.00 -11.32
C PRO A 10 9.05 -3.00 -10.17
N ALA A 11 9.64 -4.16 -10.46
CA ALA A 11 10.02 -5.14 -9.45
C ALA A 11 10.98 -4.52 -8.41
N GLY A 12 10.84 -4.88 -7.14
CA GLY A 12 11.62 -4.29 -6.03
C GLY A 12 11.26 -2.86 -5.66
N ALA A 13 10.18 -2.27 -6.21
CA ALA A 13 9.75 -0.94 -5.83
C ALA A 13 9.38 -0.86 -4.33
N LEU A 14 9.81 0.23 -3.69
CA LEU A 14 9.48 0.54 -2.29
C LEU A 14 8.33 1.54 -2.25
N LEU A 15 7.20 1.11 -1.69
CA LEU A 15 5.96 1.88 -1.65
C LEU A 15 5.74 2.53 -0.29
N ARG A 16 5.25 3.77 -0.29
CA ARG A 16 4.74 4.44 0.92
C ARG A 16 3.27 4.11 1.14
N VAL A 17 2.79 4.33 2.37
CA VAL A 17 1.38 4.10 2.73
C VAL A 17 0.38 4.85 1.83
N SER A 18 0.77 6.01 1.27
CA SER A 18 -0.07 6.78 0.35
C SER A 18 -0.19 6.18 -1.05
N GLN A 19 0.76 5.33 -1.45
CA GLN A 19 0.71 4.57 -2.71
C GLN A 19 -0.02 3.23 -2.51
N ILE A 20 0.11 2.64 -1.32
CA ILE A 20 -0.55 1.39 -0.95
C ILE A 20 -2.05 1.60 -0.77
N CYS A 21 -2.46 2.62 -0.03
CA CYS A 21 -3.86 2.84 0.33
C CYS A 21 -4.51 3.92 -0.53
N ARG A 22 -5.76 3.71 -0.93
CA ARG A 22 -6.55 4.76 -1.59
C ARG A 22 -6.71 5.98 -0.67
N ASN A 23 -6.70 7.17 -1.27
CA ASN A 23 -7.02 8.41 -0.56
C ASN A 23 -8.34 8.98 -1.09
N THR A 24 -9.41 8.79 -0.32
CA THR A 24 -10.75 9.29 -0.66
C THR A 24 -10.84 10.82 -0.64
N LYS A 25 -9.99 11.51 0.13
CA LYS A 25 -10.00 12.98 0.20
C LYS A 25 -9.43 13.62 -1.07
N THR A 26 -8.41 13.00 -1.65
CA THR A 26 -7.74 13.53 -2.85
C THR A 26 -8.12 12.77 -4.13
N GLY A 27 -8.99 11.76 -4.03
CA GLY A 27 -9.35 10.88 -5.15
C GLY A 27 -8.19 10.05 -5.70
N GLN A 28 -7.06 9.94 -4.97
CA GLN A 28 -5.88 9.24 -5.47
C GLN A 28 -6.08 7.73 -5.35
N PRO A 29 -5.93 6.97 -6.45
CA PRO A 29 -5.97 5.53 -6.40
C PRO A 29 -4.75 5.02 -5.61
N GLY A 30 -4.98 4.06 -4.73
CA GLY A 30 -3.92 3.28 -4.09
C GLY A 30 -3.98 1.85 -4.61
N LEU A 31 -2.89 1.12 -4.44
CA LEU A 31 -2.78 -0.27 -4.89
C LEU A 31 -3.85 -1.18 -4.27
N LEU A 32 -4.20 -0.93 -3.00
CA LEU A 32 -5.24 -1.63 -2.28
C LEU A 32 -6.49 -0.76 -2.08
N PRO A 33 -7.70 -1.34 -2.18
CA PRO A 33 -8.96 -0.64 -1.92
C PRO A 33 -9.23 -0.53 -0.41
N ILE A 34 -8.27 -0.02 0.34
CA ILE A 34 -8.38 0.26 1.77
C ILE A 34 -7.83 1.65 2.09
N ASN A 35 -8.22 2.20 3.24
CA ASN A 35 -7.67 3.46 3.73
C ASN A 35 -6.39 3.22 4.57
N ARG A 36 -5.65 4.30 4.85
CA ARG A 36 -4.42 4.25 5.66
C ARG A 36 -4.65 3.71 7.08
N ALA A 37 -5.80 3.99 7.68
CA ALA A 37 -6.09 3.51 9.05
C ALA A 37 -6.24 1.99 9.08
N THR A 38 -6.89 1.39 8.09
CA THR A 38 -7.00 -0.08 7.93
C THR A 38 -5.62 -0.72 7.79
N TRP A 39 -4.72 -0.12 7.00
CA TRP A 39 -3.35 -0.61 6.86
C TRP A 39 -2.60 -0.67 8.19
N TYR A 40 -2.62 0.42 8.98
CA TYR A 40 -1.98 0.41 10.30
C TYR A 40 -2.64 -0.56 11.29
N LYS A 41 -3.97 -0.75 11.22
CA LYS A 41 -4.64 -1.79 12.01
C LYS A 41 -4.16 -3.19 11.65
N TRP A 42 -3.90 -3.46 10.37
CA TRP A 42 -3.37 -4.76 9.93
C TRP A 42 -1.93 -4.97 10.39
N ILE A 43 -1.10 -3.93 10.40
CA ILE A 43 0.25 -3.99 10.97
C ILE A 43 0.16 -4.35 12.46
N ALA A 44 -0.67 -3.62 13.22
CA ALA A 44 -0.86 -3.87 14.65
C ALA A 44 -1.43 -5.27 14.94
N ALA A 45 -2.25 -5.82 14.03
CA ALA A 45 -2.80 -7.16 14.12
C ALA A 45 -1.85 -8.26 13.60
N GLY A 46 -0.65 -7.92 13.13
CA GLY A 46 0.32 -8.88 12.57
C GLY A 46 -0.08 -9.51 11.24
N ARG A 47 -1.09 -8.95 10.53
CA ARG A 47 -1.54 -9.44 9.22
C ARG A 47 -0.61 -9.04 8.07
N VAL A 48 0.14 -7.96 8.26
CA VAL A 48 1.09 -7.43 7.29
C VAL A 48 2.39 -7.10 8.02
N PRO A 49 3.55 -7.21 7.36
CA PRO A 49 4.83 -6.95 8.01
C PRO A 49 4.98 -5.47 8.39
N GLU A 50 5.77 -5.23 9.43
CA GLU A 50 6.20 -3.88 9.77
C GLU A 50 7.02 -3.28 8.62
N GLY A 51 6.78 -1.99 8.35
CA GLY A 51 7.45 -1.29 7.25
C GLY A 51 8.90 -0.97 7.59
N ARG A 52 9.76 -0.95 6.57
CA ARG A 52 11.17 -0.56 6.69
C ARG A 52 11.29 0.96 6.66
N LYS A 53 12.10 1.54 7.54
CA LYS A 53 12.43 2.97 7.46
C LYS A 53 13.56 3.20 6.45
N LEU A 54 13.34 4.11 5.48
CA LEU A 54 14.40 4.66 4.61
C LEU A 54 15.09 5.87 5.25
N GLY A 55 14.43 6.51 6.20
CA GLY A 55 14.95 7.61 6.98
C GLY A 55 14.03 7.87 8.17
N GLU A 56 14.33 8.89 8.96
CA GLU A 56 13.64 9.17 10.23
C GLU A 56 12.11 9.25 10.10
N LYS A 57 11.61 9.81 8.98
CA LYS A 57 10.17 10.06 8.74
C LYS A 57 9.58 9.25 7.59
N THR A 58 10.33 8.33 6.98
CA THR A 58 9.89 7.61 5.77
C THR A 58 9.88 6.12 6.00
N THR A 59 8.68 5.55 6.15
CA THR A 59 8.44 4.11 6.20
C THR A 59 7.93 3.62 4.85
N VAL A 60 8.48 2.52 4.36
CA VAL A 60 8.16 1.90 3.07
C VAL A 60 7.97 0.39 3.19
N TRP A 61 7.29 -0.17 2.19
CA TRP A 61 7.07 -1.60 2.04
C TRP A 61 7.46 -2.05 0.63
N PRO A 62 8.08 -3.24 0.47
CA PRO A 62 8.30 -3.82 -0.85
C PRO A 62 6.99 -4.08 -1.57
N ILE A 63 6.95 -3.79 -2.87
CA ILE A 63 5.74 -4.01 -3.68
C ILE A 63 5.28 -5.48 -3.67
N GLU A 64 6.21 -6.44 -3.70
CA GLU A 64 5.82 -7.86 -3.74
C GLU A 64 5.02 -8.25 -2.50
N GLN A 65 5.41 -7.73 -1.34
CA GLN A 65 4.70 -7.94 -0.07
C GLN A 65 3.29 -7.38 -0.11
N VAL A 66 3.12 -6.17 -0.66
CA VAL A 66 1.81 -5.51 -0.76
C VAL A 66 0.89 -6.26 -1.72
N LEU A 67 1.41 -6.68 -2.88
CA LEU A 67 0.66 -7.46 -3.86
C LEU A 67 0.25 -8.84 -3.33
N ASN A 68 1.11 -9.49 -2.54
CA ASN A 68 0.82 -10.78 -1.93
C ASN A 68 -0.40 -10.72 -0.99
N ILE A 69 -0.58 -9.61 -0.27
CA ILE A 69 -1.73 -9.40 0.63
C ILE A 69 -3.03 -9.26 -0.17
N GLY A 70 -2.98 -8.65 -1.35
CA GLY A 70 -4.16 -8.44 -2.20
C GLY A 70 -4.74 -9.72 -2.80
N HIS A 71 -3.96 -10.80 -2.89
CA HIS A 71 -4.40 -12.11 -3.38
C HIS A 71 -5.06 -12.99 -2.31
N ALA A 72 -5.25 -12.52 -1.07
CA ALA A 72 -5.88 -13.28 0.01
C ALA A 72 -7.42 -13.32 -0.06
N ALA A 73 -7.98 -13.42 -1.26
CA ALA A 73 -9.39 -13.65 -1.51
C ALA A 73 -9.51 -14.79 -2.51
N ASP A 74 -9.38 -16.03 -2.02
CA ASP A 74 -9.97 -17.27 -2.54
C ASP A 74 -9.36 -18.48 -1.79
N ALA A 75 -9.84 -18.74 -0.57
CA ALA A 75 -9.74 -20.02 0.12
C ALA A 75 -10.88 -20.17 1.13
#